data_AF-K4KI41-F1
#
_entry.id   AF-K4KI41-F1
#
_cell.length_a   1.000
_cell.length_b   1.000
_cell.length_c   1.000
_cell.angle_alpha   90.00
_cell.angle_beta   90.00
_cell.angle_gamma   90.00
#
_symmetry.space_group_name_H-M   'P 1'
#
loop_
_entity.id
_entity.type
_entity.pdbx_description
1 polymer ?
#
loop_
_entity_poly.entity_id
_entity_poly.type
_entity_poly.pdbx_seq_one_letter_code
_entity_poly.pdbx_strand_id
1 'polypeptide(L)'
;MTLLIPHNKQLGLLSEAESQCFQIARRHQRRQLVANLFNLKRLFWSPSFERLVWSGNVGRFIMQCLILLVYIPVNFLVELVRFLHNLVLFPARFILTFFNPSGLHAPGEKNLVGLYNAFFPFLELSVERTQRCLEDWVPVLYGADKAKRHRLAYYVEDERQKQQRAASQSGVMAASFRSYRAIARERLSKDLGHYTGARCD
;
A
#
# COMPACT_ATOMS: atom_id res chain seq x y z
N MET A 1 -12.81 -15.67 28.18
CA MET A 1 -11.39 -15.33 28.44
C MET A 1 -11.06 -14.07 27.66
N THR A 2 -11.35 -12.92 28.25
CA THR A 2 -11.19 -11.59 27.66
C THR A 2 -9.72 -11.20 27.80
N LEU A 3 -8.95 -11.29 26.72
CA LEU A 3 -7.59 -10.76 26.67
C LEU A 3 -7.67 -9.24 26.80
N LEU A 4 -7.41 -8.74 28.01
CA LEU A 4 -7.12 -7.34 28.28
C LEU A 4 -5.84 -6.99 27.51
N ILE A 5 -6.00 -6.43 26.31
CA ILE A 5 -4.90 -5.85 25.54
C ILE A 5 -4.38 -4.68 26.37
N PRO A 6 -3.10 -4.66 26.78
CA PRO A 6 -2.58 -3.58 27.60
C PRO A 6 -2.70 -2.26 26.83
N HIS A 7 -3.44 -1.30 27.41
CA HIS A 7 -3.40 0.10 27.01
C HIS A 7 -1.98 0.62 27.29
N ASN A 8 -1.08 0.43 26.33
CA ASN A 8 0.30 0.86 26.44
C ASN A 8 0.35 2.39 26.37
N LYS A 9 0.96 2.99 27.40
CA LYS A 9 1.03 4.44 27.67
C LYS A 9 1.65 5.29 26.54
N GLN A 10 2.23 4.67 25.51
CA GLN A 10 2.83 5.34 24.36
C GLN A 10 1.81 5.94 23.36
N LEU A 11 0.54 5.54 23.43
CA LEU A 11 -0.53 6.24 22.69
C LEU A 11 -0.86 7.63 23.30
N GLY A 12 -0.33 7.97 24.48
CA GLY A 12 -0.63 9.23 25.18
C GLY A 12 -0.17 10.51 24.47
N LEU A 13 0.64 10.41 23.41
CA LEU A 13 1.09 11.53 22.58
C LEU A 13 0.26 11.73 21.30
N LEU A 14 -0.59 10.77 20.94
CA LEU A 14 -1.40 10.82 19.73
C LEU A 14 -2.79 11.35 20.07
N SER A 15 -3.34 12.23 19.22
CA SER A 15 -4.74 12.63 19.34
C SER A 15 -5.68 11.43 19.13
N GLU A 16 -6.92 11.54 19.59
CA GLU A 16 -7.92 10.47 19.39
C GLU A 16 -8.09 10.13 17.91
N ALA A 17 -8.18 11.14 17.04
CA ALA A 17 -8.30 10.96 15.59
C ALA A 17 -7.07 10.24 14.98
N GLU A 18 -5.86 10.60 15.41
CA GLU A 18 -4.62 9.93 14.97
C GLU A 18 -4.56 8.48 15.44
N SER A 19 -5.00 8.21 16.67
CA SER A 19 -5.08 6.86 17.21
C SER A 19 -6.05 6.00 16.39
N GLN A 20 -7.19 6.55 15.97
CA GLN A 20 -8.17 5.88 15.11
C GLN A 20 -7.57 5.61 13.73
N CYS A 21 -6.88 6.56 13.13
CA CYS A 21 -6.15 6.37 11.86
C CYS A 21 -5.11 5.23 11.96
N PHE A 22 -4.36 5.16 13.06
CA PHE A 22 -3.41 4.06 13.28
C PHE A 22 -4.10 2.70 13.41
N GLN A 23 -5.26 2.64 14.08
CA GLN A 23 -6.05 1.40 14.15
C GLN A 23 -6.59 0.97 12.77
N ILE A 24 -7.06 1.92 11.95
CA ILE A 24 -7.48 1.67 10.57
C ILE A 24 -6.33 1.08 9.75
N ALA A 25 -5.14 1.67 9.85
CA ALA A 25 -3.96 1.18 9.17
C ALA A 25 -3.58 -0.25 9.56
N ARG A 26 -3.59 -0.56 10.86
CA ARG A 26 -3.37 -1.94 11.34
C ARG A 26 -4.43 -2.92 10.84
N ARG A 27 -5.69 -2.49 10.71
CA ARG A 27 -6.75 -3.31 10.12
C ARG A 27 -6.45 -3.63 8.65
N HIS A 28 -5.99 -2.66 7.87
CA HIS A 28 -5.55 -2.91 6.49
C HIS A 28 -4.33 -3.81 6.42
N GLN A 29 -3.36 -3.65 7.31
CA GLN A 29 -2.19 -4.53 7.39
C GLN A 29 -2.60 -5.98 7.64
N ARG A 30 -3.47 -6.23 8.63
CA ARG A 30 -4.01 -7.59 8.90
C ARG A 30 -4.74 -8.17 7.69
N ARG A 31 -5.61 -7.37 7.05
CA ARG A 31 -6.32 -7.80 5.82
C ARG A 31 -5.36 -8.14 4.68
N GLN A 32 -4.25 -7.41 4.57
CA GLN A 32 -3.23 -7.68 3.56
C GLN A 32 -2.45 -8.95 3.89
N LEU A 33 -2.05 -9.17 5.14
CA LEU A 33 -1.37 -10.40 5.55
C LEU A 33 -2.23 -11.63 5.22
N VAL A 34 -3.52 -11.55 5.53
CA VAL A 34 -4.49 -12.61 5.19
C VAL A 34 -4.63 -12.77 3.67
N ALA A 35 -4.78 -11.67 2.92
CA ALA A 35 -4.91 -11.72 1.47
C ALA A 35 -3.67 -12.31 0.79
N ASN A 36 -2.47 -12.02 1.32
CA ASN A 36 -1.21 -12.58 0.82
C ASN A 36 -1.14 -14.10 1.03
N LEU A 37 -1.73 -14.61 2.12
CA LEU A 37 -1.78 -16.03 2.43
C LEU A 37 -2.77 -16.78 1.53
N PHE A 38 -3.91 -16.17 1.19
CA PHE A 38 -4.92 -16.80 0.32
C PHE A 38 -4.70 -16.55 -1.18
N ASN A 39 -3.61 -15.90 -1.59
CA ASN A 39 -3.33 -15.63 -3.00
C ASN A 39 -2.67 -16.83 -3.72
N LEU A 40 -3.41 -17.95 -3.81
CA LEU A 40 -2.96 -19.17 -4.48
C LEU A 40 -2.76 -18.96 -5.99
N LYS A 41 -3.44 -17.98 -6.61
CA LYS A 41 -3.26 -17.65 -8.03
C LYS A 41 -1.79 -17.33 -8.34
N ARG A 42 -1.10 -16.65 -7.42
CA ARG A 42 0.30 -16.26 -7.58
C ARG A 42 1.26 -17.45 -7.64
N LEU A 43 0.86 -18.59 -7.05
CA LEU A 43 1.65 -19.82 -7.06
C LEU A 43 1.79 -20.40 -8.47
N PHE A 44 0.72 -20.32 -9.27
CA PHE A 44 0.67 -20.85 -10.63
C PHE A 44 0.95 -19.79 -11.70
N TRP A 45 0.58 -18.53 -11.43
CA TRP A 45 0.71 -17.43 -12.39
C TRP A 45 1.40 -16.23 -11.75
N SER A 46 2.71 -16.16 -11.93
CA SER A 46 3.52 -15.02 -11.51
C SER A 46 3.18 -13.75 -12.30
N PRO A 47 3.20 -12.55 -11.68
CA PRO A 47 3.01 -11.27 -12.39
C PRO A 47 4.03 -11.04 -13.51
N SER A 48 5.17 -11.74 -13.50
CA SER A 48 6.15 -11.70 -14.58
C SER A 48 5.57 -12.20 -15.91
N PHE A 49 4.62 -13.14 -15.88
CA PHE A 49 3.97 -13.64 -17.10
C PHE A 49 3.12 -12.57 -17.79
N GLU A 50 2.54 -11.64 -17.03
CA GLU A 50 1.72 -10.55 -17.58
C GLU A 50 2.56 -9.51 -18.35
N ARG A 51 3.89 -9.54 -18.21
CA ARG A 51 4.82 -8.62 -18.89
C ARG A 51 5.50 -9.24 -20.12
N LEU A 52 5.15 -10.48 -20.48
CA LEU A 52 5.74 -11.15 -21.63
C LEU A 52 5.25 -10.49 -22.93
N VAL A 53 6.22 -10.07 -23.76
CA VAL A 53 5.97 -9.61 -25.13
C VAL A 53 6.25 -10.77 -26.08
N TRP A 54 5.21 -11.22 -26.78
CA TRP A 54 5.31 -12.33 -27.72
C TRP A 54 5.93 -11.88 -29.03
N SER A 55 6.84 -12.70 -29.56
CA SER A 55 7.43 -12.45 -30.88
C SER A 55 6.46 -12.85 -32.00
N GLY A 56 6.34 -12.02 -33.05
CA GLY A 56 5.57 -12.36 -34.25
C GLY A 56 6.26 -13.36 -35.19
N ASN A 57 7.53 -13.69 -34.96
CA ASN A 57 8.26 -14.71 -35.74
C ASN A 57 8.03 -16.10 -35.13
N VAL A 58 7.51 -17.04 -35.94
CA VAL A 58 7.17 -18.41 -35.54
C VAL A 58 8.33 -19.13 -34.85
N GLY A 59 9.56 -19.03 -35.37
CA GLY A 59 10.72 -19.71 -34.77
C GLY A 59 11.09 -19.14 -33.39
N ARG A 60 11.00 -17.82 -33.22
CA ARG A 60 11.22 -17.16 -31.93
C ARG A 60 10.09 -17.45 -30.96
N PHE A 61 8.85 -17.53 -31.43
CA PHE A 61 7.69 -17.90 -30.64
C PHE A 61 7.82 -19.31 -30.06
N ILE A 62 8.20 -20.29 -30.88
CA ILE A 62 8.42 -21.67 -30.41
C ILE A 62 9.52 -21.71 -29.34
N MET A 63 10.64 -21.00 -29.54
CA MET A 63 11.69 -20.90 -28.53
C MET A 63 11.21 -20.23 -27.24
N GLN A 64 10.38 -19.18 -27.32
CA GLN A 64 9.75 -18.57 -26.15
C GLN A 64 8.86 -19.57 -25.40
N CYS A 65 8.08 -20.39 -26.11
CA CYS A 65 7.26 -21.45 -25.51
C CYS A 65 8.10 -22.53 -24.81
N LEU A 66 9.19 -22.98 -25.44
CA LEU A 66 10.10 -23.96 -24.85
C LEU A 66 10.76 -23.42 -23.57
N ILE A 67 11.21 -22.17 -23.59
CA ILE A 67 11.76 -21.50 -22.40
C ILE A 67 10.68 -21.39 -21.31
N LEU A 68 9.45 -21.00 -21.66
CA LEU A 68 8.34 -20.94 -20.70
C LEU A 68 8.06 -22.29 -20.07
N LEU A 69 8.07 -23.37 -20.86
CA LEU A 69 7.78 -24.72 -20.40
C LEU A 69 8.79 -25.18 -19.33
N VAL A 70 10.07 -24.80 -19.48
CA VAL A 70 11.10 -25.04 -18.46
C VAL A 70 11.01 -24.05 -17.29
N TYR A 71 10.63 -22.80 -17.55
CA TYR A 71 10.56 -21.75 -16.53
C TYR A 71 9.39 -21.93 -15.56
N ILE A 72 8.24 -22.41 -16.04
CA ILE A 72 7.03 -22.64 -15.22
C ILE A 72 7.32 -23.51 -13.98
N PRO A 73 7.90 -24.72 -14.08
CA PRO A 73 8.16 -25.56 -12.91
C PRO A 73 9.18 -24.93 -11.95
N VAL A 74 10.20 -24.25 -12.47
CA VAL A 74 11.18 -23.52 -11.63
C VAL A 74 10.50 -22.38 -10.88
N ASN A 75 9.70 -21.57 -11.57
CA ASN A 75 8.95 -20.48 -10.95
C ASN A 75 7.96 -21.00 -9.89
N PHE A 76 7.28 -22.12 -10.18
CA PHE A 76 6.39 -22.77 -9.21
C PHE A 76 7.13 -23.17 -7.94
N LEU A 77 8.29 -23.82 -8.04
CA LEU A 77 9.09 -24.20 -6.87
C LEU A 77 9.52 -22.97 -6.05
N VAL A 78 9.96 -21.90 -6.71
CA VAL A 78 10.35 -20.65 -6.03
C VAL A 78 9.16 -20.02 -5.30
N GLU A 79 8.00 -19.92 -5.94
CA GLU A 79 6.79 -19.37 -5.31
C GLU A 79 6.26 -20.29 -4.20
N LEU A 80 6.40 -21.61 -4.33
CA LEU A 80 6.05 -22.58 -3.28
C LEU A 80 6.92 -22.40 -2.04
N VAL A 81 8.24 -22.26 -2.19
CA VAL A 81 9.15 -22.00 -1.07
C VAL A 81 8.79 -20.67 -0.40
N ARG A 82 8.51 -19.62 -1.17
CA ARG A 82 8.05 -18.32 -0.64
C ARG A 82 6.74 -18.44 0.12
N PHE A 83 5.79 -19.22 -0.40
CA PHE A 83 4.51 -19.48 0.23
C PHE A 83 4.70 -20.19 1.57
N LEU A 84 5.47 -21.28 1.62
CA LEU A 84 5.77 -22.01 2.85
C LEU A 84 6.47 -21.12 3.88
N HIS A 85 7.46 -20.35 3.45
CA HIS A 85 8.14 -19.38 4.31
C HIS A 85 7.16 -18.35 4.90
N ASN A 86 6.27 -17.79 4.08
CA ASN A 86 5.26 -16.86 4.57
C ASN A 86 4.23 -17.54 5.48
N LEU A 87 3.89 -18.80 5.24
CA LEU A 87 2.98 -19.58 6.08
C LEU A 87 3.57 -19.80 7.49
N VAL A 88 4.86 -20.15 7.56
CA VAL A 88 5.58 -20.34 8.84
C VAL A 88 5.70 -19.03 9.61
N LEU A 89 6.00 -17.91 8.93
CA LEU A 89 6.14 -16.60 9.57
C LEU A 89 4.80 -15.88 9.82
N PHE A 90 3.71 -16.32 9.19
CA PHE A 90 2.40 -15.68 9.30
C PHE A 90 1.92 -15.49 10.75
N PRO A 91 1.91 -16.51 11.63
CA PRO A 91 1.42 -16.33 13.00
C PRO A 91 2.21 -15.26 13.76
N ALA A 92 3.54 -15.28 13.64
CA ALA A 92 4.40 -14.28 14.28
C ALA A 92 4.10 -12.87 13.73
N ARG A 93 4.06 -12.69 12.41
CA ARG A 93 3.73 -11.40 11.78
C ARG A 93 2.34 -10.90 12.14
N PHE A 94 1.36 -11.79 12.18
CA PHE A 94 -0.03 -11.46 12.52
C PHE A 94 -0.15 -11.01 13.97
N ILE A 95 0.49 -11.72 14.91
CA ILE A 95 0.53 -11.36 16.33
C ILE A 95 1.23 -10.02 16.53
N LEU A 96 2.35 -9.77 15.85
CA LEU A 96 3.07 -8.49 15.92
C LEU A 96 2.19 -7.28 15.53
N THR A 97 1.18 -7.46 14.67
CA THR A 97 0.24 -6.36 14.33
C THR A 97 -0.64 -5.89 15.50
N PHE A 98 -0.72 -6.63 16.60
CA PHE A 98 -1.48 -6.21 17.79
C PHE A 98 -0.63 -5.37 18.75
N PHE A 99 0.69 -5.46 18.67
CA PHE A 99 1.60 -4.67 19.48
C PHE A 99 1.88 -3.31 18.83
N ASN A 100 2.08 -2.29 19.66
CA ASN A 100 2.49 -0.97 19.17
C ASN A 100 4.03 -0.96 19.04
N PRO A 101 4.58 -0.43 17.93
CA PRO A 101 6.03 -0.36 17.75
C PRO A 101 6.64 0.66 18.72
N SER A 102 7.81 0.35 19.27
CA SER A 102 8.48 1.13 20.32
C SER A 102 9.03 2.50 19.88
N GLY A 103 8.95 2.82 18.58
CA GLY A 103 9.35 4.11 17.99
C GLY A 103 8.18 4.89 17.36
N LEU A 104 6.93 4.54 17.69
CA LEU A 104 5.79 5.30 17.20
C LEU A 104 5.76 6.68 17.89
N HIS A 105 5.84 7.73 17.09
CA HIS A 105 5.78 9.11 17.56
C HIS A 105 4.60 9.85 16.92
N ALA A 106 4.16 10.93 17.57
CA ALA A 106 3.15 11.81 17.00
C ALA A 106 3.68 12.47 15.71
N PRO A 107 2.82 12.70 14.71
CA PRO A 107 3.23 13.36 13.48
C PRO A 107 3.66 14.80 13.79
N GLY A 108 4.81 15.22 13.26
CA GLY A 108 5.29 16.62 13.40
C GLY A 108 4.41 17.63 12.66
N GLU A 109 3.80 17.22 11.54
CA GLU A 109 2.85 18.02 10.78
C GLU A 109 1.43 17.44 10.89
N LYS A 110 0.45 18.29 11.26
CA LYS A 110 -0.97 17.93 11.29
C LYS A 110 -1.60 17.93 9.90
N ASN A 111 -1.09 17.09 9.01
CA ASN A 111 -1.63 16.86 7.67
C ASN A 111 -1.54 15.37 7.29
N LEU A 112 -2.13 14.99 6.15
CA LEU A 112 -2.15 13.59 5.69
C LEU A 112 -0.74 13.03 5.43
N VAL A 113 0.18 13.87 4.95
CA VAL A 113 1.58 13.49 4.68
C VAL A 113 2.34 13.22 5.98
N GLY A 114 2.12 14.02 7.01
CA GLY A 114 2.69 13.88 8.34
C GLY A 114 2.28 12.56 8.99
N LEU A 115 0.99 12.22 8.98
CA LEU A 115 0.53 10.90 9.44
C LEU A 115 1.14 9.77 8.61
N TYR A 116 1.22 9.94 7.29
CA TYR A 116 1.81 8.91 6.45
C TYR A 116 3.26 8.64 6.88
N ASN A 117 4.05 9.70 6.99
CA ASN A 117 5.48 9.60 7.30
C ASN A 117 5.70 9.07 8.72
N ALA A 118 4.79 9.33 9.66
CA ALA A 118 4.87 8.81 11.02
C ALA A 118 4.51 7.31 11.10
N PHE A 119 3.48 6.86 10.37
CA PHE A 119 2.92 5.51 10.57
C PHE A 119 3.45 4.47 9.58
N PHE A 120 3.63 4.82 8.30
CA PHE A 120 4.00 3.86 7.26
C PHE A 120 5.40 3.24 7.38
N PRO A 121 6.41 3.86 8.03
CA PRO A 121 7.67 3.16 8.30
C PRO A 121 7.50 1.88 9.13
N PHE A 122 6.43 1.80 9.92
CA PHE A 122 6.12 0.64 10.77
C PHE A 122 5.08 -0.31 10.18
N LEU A 123 4.55 -0.01 8.99
CA LEU A 123 3.44 -0.74 8.38
C LEU A 123 3.83 -1.28 7.01
N GLU A 124 3.85 -2.60 6.90
CA GLU A 124 4.04 -3.28 5.61
C GLU A 124 2.73 -3.31 4.82
N LEU A 125 2.46 -2.21 4.10
CA LEU A 125 1.28 -2.08 3.24
C LEU A 125 1.69 -2.03 1.75
N SER A 126 0.96 -2.79 0.95
CA SER A 126 1.02 -2.76 -0.51
C SER A 126 0.44 -1.43 -0.98
N VAL A 127 0.86 -0.97 -2.15
CA VAL A 127 0.50 0.39 -2.58
C VAL A 127 -1.02 0.59 -2.74
N GLU A 128 -1.74 -0.44 -3.18
CA GLU A 128 -3.20 -0.42 -3.28
C GLU A 128 -3.88 -0.31 -1.91
N ARG A 129 -3.35 -1.03 -0.91
CA ARG A 129 -3.87 -0.98 0.47
C ARG A 129 -3.50 0.33 1.15
N THR A 130 -2.32 0.87 0.87
CA THR A 130 -1.90 2.21 1.29
C THR A 130 -2.89 3.26 0.79
N GLN A 131 -3.25 3.23 -0.49
CA GLN A 131 -4.22 4.18 -1.05
C GLN A 131 -5.58 4.09 -0.35
N ARG A 132 -6.14 2.88 -0.20
CA ARG A 132 -7.42 2.67 0.49
C ARG A 132 -7.36 3.08 1.97
N CYS A 133 -6.24 2.83 2.63
CA CYS A 133 -6.03 3.25 4.01
C CYS A 133 -6.04 4.79 4.14
N LEU A 134 -5.39 5.49 3.21
CA LEU A 134 -5.40 6.95 3.19
C LEU A 134 -6.80 7.51 2.90
N GLU A 135 -7.55 6.88 2.00
CA GLU A 135 -8.95 7.23 1.73
C GLU A 135 -9.83 7.04 2.97
N ASP A 136 -9.61 5.99 3.76
CA ASP A 136 -10.31 5.76 5.03
C ASP A 136 -9.91 6.75 6.14
N TRP A 137 -8.73 7.39 6.05
CA TRP A 137 -8.32 8.43 7.00
C TRP A 137 -9.01 9.77 6.75
N VAL A 138 -9.30 10.11 5.49
CA VAL A 138 -9.94 11.39 5.13
C VAL A 138 -11.23 11.65 5.92
N PRO A 139 -12.21 10.73 6.01
CA PRO A 139 -13.44 10.99 6.77
C PRO A 139 -13.19 11.12 8.27
N VAL A 140 -12.16 10.46 8.82
CA VAL A 140 -11.80 10.53 10.25
C VAL A 140 -11.16 11.88 10.59
N LEU A 141 -10.25 12.35 9.74
CA LEU A 141 -9.47 13.58 9.98
C LEU A 141 -10.19 14.85 9.55
N TYR A 142 -10.99 14.78 8.48
CA TYR A 142 -11.52 15.95 7.78
C TYR A 142 -13.06 15.93 7.61
N GLY A 143 -13.73 14.87 8.05
CA GLY A 143 -15.18 14.70 7.94
C GLY A 143 -15.65 14.09 6.62
N ALA A 144 -16.89 13.59 6.62
CA ALA A 144 -17.47 12.83 5.51
C ALA A 144 -17.64 13.66 4.22
N ASP A 145 -17.90 14.97 4.34
CA ASP A 145 -18.12 15.85 3.18
C ASP A 145 -16.85 16.05 2.36
N LYS A 146 -15.70 16.26 3.03
CA LYS A 146 -14.40 16.34 2.36
C LYS A 146 -14.02 14.99 1.75
N ALA A 147 -14.33 13.87 2.40
CA ALA A 147 -14.06 12.53 1.85
C ALA A 147 -14.85 12.23 0.55
N LYS A 148 -16.07 12.76 0.40
CA LYS A 148 -16.85 12.62 -0.85
C LYS A 148 -16.22 13.39 -2.01
N ARG A 149 -15.70 14.59 -1.75
CA ARG A 149 -15.13 15.49 -2.78
C ARG A 149 -13.69 15.14 -3.14
N HIS A 150 -12.91 14.70 -2.16
CA HIS A 150 -11.46 14.48 -2.31
C HIS A 150 -11.12 13.00 -2.12
N ARG A 151 -11.23 12.21 -3.19
CA ARG A 151 -10.76 10.80 -3.19
C ARG A 151 -9.38 10.71 -3.80
N LEU A 152 -8.46 10.04 -3.11
CA LEU A 152 -7.08 9.88 -3.55
C LEU A 152 -6.97 9.22 -4.94
N ALA A 153 -7.86 8.26 -5.25
CA ALA A 153 -7.95 7.65 -6.59
C ALA A 153 -8.02 8.67 -7.73
N TYR A 154 -8.77 9.76 -7.58
CA TYR A 154 -8.89 10.77 -8.63
C TYR A 154 -7.57 11.51 -8.85
N TYR A 155 -6.88 11.88 -7.76
CA TYR A 155 -5.57 12.54 -7.84
C TYR A 155 -4.50 11.63 -8.43
N VAL A 156 -4.52 10.34 -8.08
CA VAL A 156 -3.59 9.35 -8.61
C VAL A 156 -3.76 9.18 -10.11
N GLU A 157 -5.00 9.12 -10.60
CA GLU A 157 -5.29 8.98 -12.02
C GLU A 157 -4.97 10.27 -12.81
N ASP A 158 -5.28 11.45 -12.27
CA ASP A 158 -4.92 12.75 -12.87
C ASP A 158 -3.39 12.87 -13.05
N GLU A 159 -2.61 12.57 -12.00
CA GLU A 159 -1.15 12.63 -12.07
C GLU A 159 -0.57 11.55 -13.00
N ARG A 160 -1.17 10.35 -13.05
CA ARG A 160 -0.77 9.30 -14.00
C ARG A 160 -0.95 9.77 -15.45
N GLN A 161 -2.09 10.38 -15.77
CA GLN A 161 -2.36 10.88 -17.13
C GLN A 161 -1.41 12.02 -17.52
N LYS A 162 -1.12 12.94 -16.59
CA LYS A 162 -0.12 13.99 -16.82
C LYS A 162 1.26 13.42 -17.12
N GLN A 163 1.71 12.42 -16.35
CA GLN A 163 3.00 11.77 -16.60
C GLN A 163 3.03 11.04 -17.93
N GLN A 164 1.94 10.36 -18.31
CA GLN A 164 1.84 9.70 -19.62
C GLN A 164 1.91 10.72 -20.78
N ARG A 165 1.20 11.85 -20.67
CA ARG A 165 1.26 12.93 -21.66
C ARG A 165 2.66 13.53 -21.77
N ALA A 166 3.31 13.81 -20.64
CA ALA A 166 4.68 14.31 -20.62
C ALA A 166 5.68 13.31 -21.23
N ALA A 167 5.56 12.02 -20.92
CA ALA A 167 6.40 10.99 -21.50
C ALA A 167 6.23 10.87 -23.03
N SER A 168 5.00 11.06 -23.53
CA SER A 168 4.72 11.03 -24.98
C SER A 168 5.28 12.24 -25.74
N GLN A 169 5.44 13.39 -25.07
CA GLN A 169 5.91 14.63 -25.69
C GLN A 169 7.44 14.78 -25.66
N SER A 170 8.10 14.24 -24.63
CA SER A 170 9.52 14.54 -24.40
C SER A 170 10.51 13.56 -25.02
N GLY A 171 10.10 12.40 -25.55
CA GLY A 171 10.97 11.40 -26.20
C GLY A 171 12.08 10.77 -25.32
N VAL A 172 12.36 11.36 -24.16
CA VAL A 172 13.32 10.91 -23.16
C VAL A 172 12.59 9.99 -22.18
N MET A 173 13.12 8.77 -22.03
CA MET A 173 12.78 7.86 -20.94
C MET A 173 13.04 8.55 -19.59
N ALA A 174 12.05 9.29 -19.08
CA ALA A 174 11.41 9.09 -17.77
C ALA A 174 12.28 8.80 -16.53
N ALA A 175 13.57 9.16 -16.53
CA ALA A 175 14.54 8.67 -15.55
C ALA A 175 14.42 9.27 -14.13
N SER A 176 13.45 10.15 -13.86
CA SER A 176 13.21 10.65 -12.48
C SER A 176 11.76 11.01 -12.18
N PHE A 177 10.79 10.25 -12.70
CA PHE A 177 9.42 10.41 -12.20
C PHE A 177 9.38 10.04 -10.72
N ARG A 178 9.37 11.06 -9.85
CA ARG A 178 8.80 10.93 -8.50
C ARG A 178 7.49 10.16 -8.67
N SER A 179 7.33 9.09 -7.87
CA SER A 179 6.13 8.27 -7.90
C SER A 179 4.90 9.19 -7.93
N TYR A 180 4.12 9.20 -9.02
CA TYR A 180 2.93 10.04 -9.18
C TYR A 180 1.99 9.95 -7.96
N ARG A 181 2.04 8.83 -7.24
CA ARG A 181 1.32 8.60 -5.99
C ARG A 181 1.79 9.48 -4.83
N ALA A 182 3.10 9.73 -4.73
CA ALA A 182 3.65 10.66 -3.75
C ALA A 182 3.18 12.09 -4.03
N ILE A 183 3.21 12.50 -5.31
CA ILE A 183 2.72 13.80 -5.78
C ILE A 183 1.21 13.93 -5.53
N ALA A 184 0.42 12.91 -5.89
CA ALA A 184 -1.02 12.87 -5.67
C ALA A 184 -1.37 13.00 -4.18
N ARG A 185 -0.62 12.34 -3.29
CA ARG A 185 -0.79 12.44 -1.84
C ARG A 185 -0.44 13.84 -1.33
N GLU A 186 0.67 14.43 -1.78
CA GLU A 186 1.05 15.81 -1.42
C GLU A 186 -0.01 16.81 -1.86
N ARG A 187 -0.52 16.66 -3.09
CA ARG A 187 -1.58 17.51 -3.64
C ARG A 187 -2.89 17.35 -2.88
N LEU A 188 -3.30 16.13 -2.60
CA LEU A 188 -4.47 15.84 -1.75
C LEU A 188 -4.31 16.48 -0.37
N SER A 189 -3.12 16.35 0.24
CA SER A 189 -2.84 16.94 1.55
C SER A 189 -2.90 18.47 1.51
N LYS A 190 -2.45 19.10 0.43
CA LYS A 190 -2.52 20.55 0.23
C LYS A 190 -3.97 21.02 0.08
N ASP A 191 -4.77 20.30 -0.70
CA ASP A 191 -6.19 20.62 -0.93
C ASP A 191 -7.04 20.41 0.34
N LEU A 192 -6.72 19.40 1.15
CA LEU A 192 -7.41 19.12 2.41
C LEU A 192 -7.01 20.10 3.54
N GLY A 193 -5.77 20.59 3.51
CA GLY A 193 -5.17 21.45 4.52
C GLY A 193 -4.78 20.71 5.80
N HIS A 194 -4.63 21.48 6.88
CA HIS A 194 -4.36 20.92 8.21
C HIS A 194 -5.63 20.39 8.86
N TYR A 195 -5.53 19.26 9.57
CA TYR A 195 -6.63 18.78 10.42
C TYR A 195 -6.48 19.38 11.82
N THR A 196 -7.59 19.71 12.46
CA THR A 196 -7.60 20.39 13.78
C THR A 196 -7.56 19.44 14.96
N GLY A 197 -7.57 18.11 14.74
CA GLY A 197 -7.46 17.12 15.82
C GLY A 197 -8.74 17.02 16.66
N ALA A 198 -9.87 16.73 16.00
CA ALA A 198 -11.24 16.43 16.53
C ALA A 198 -11.88 17.54 17.40
N ARG A 199 -13.17 17.91 17.36
CA ARG A 199 -14.37 17.63 16.55
C ARG A 199 -15.38 18.73 16.94
N CYS A 200 -16.07 19.34 15.99
CA CYS A 200 -17.41 19.96 16.11
C CYS A 200 -17.99 19.78 14.70
N ASP A 201 -18.93 18.89 14.38
CA ASP A 201 -20.10 18.38 15.10
C ASP A 201 -20.32 16.86 14.85
#